data_AF-A0A928F5E7-F1
#
_entry.id   AF-A0A928F5E7-F1
#
_cell.length_a   1.000
_cell.length_b   1.000
_cell.length_c   1.000
_cell.angle_alpha   90.00
_cell.angle_beta   90.00
_cell.angle_gamma   90.00
#
_symmetry.space_group_name_H-M   'P 1'
#
loop_
_entity.id
_entity.type
_entity.pdbx_description
1 polymer ?
#
loop_
_entity_poly.entity_id
_entity_poly.type
_entity_poly.pdbx_seq_one_letter_code
_entity_poly.pdbx_strand_id
1 'polypeptide(L)'
;MDLFYQILALTLTLFLMFFLIRGVTRMYIDSVLTKRQRKTRAKKQTFFEWFFYRRFLGVLPKFSLVWYYINFAVYFVMVIAVIILKIVGIPNIGRDIVWVYFAINAVFLISFRFTCVKVDKGQKP
;
A
#
# COMPACT_ATOMS: atom_id res chain seq x y z
N MET A 1 -1.33 7.76 -26.84
CA MET A 1 -1.98 6.76 -25.97
C MET A 1 -3.32 7.32 -25.50
N ASP A 2 -4.43 6.61 -25.68
CA ASP A 2 -5.74 7.11 -25.25
C ASP A 2 -5.84 7.24 -23.74
N LEU A 3 -6.66 8.19 -23.27
CA LEU A 3 -6.90 8.44 -21.85
C LEU A 3 -7.34 7.15 -21.13
N PHE A 4 -8.16 6.33 -21.80
CA PHE A 4 -8.61 5.05 -21.29
C PHE A 4 -7.45 4.13 -20.91
N TYR A 5 -6.44 3.97 -21.77
CA TYR A 5 -5.28 3.12 -21.48
C TYR A 5 -4.43 3.66 -20.33
N GLN A 6 -4.32 4.98 -20.17
CA GLN A 6 -3.58 5.58 -19.06
C GLN A 6 -4.29 5.34 -17.73
N ILE A 7 -5.61 5.54 -17.68
CA ILE A 7 -6.43 5.26 -16.49
C ILE A 7 -6.42 3.77 -16.17
N LEU A 8 -6.52 2.91 -17.19
CA LEU A 8 -6.45 1.46 -17.03
C LEU A 8 -5.09 1.04 -16.44
N ALA A 9 -3.98 1.56 -16.97
CA ALA A 9 -2.64 1.28 -16.46
C ALA A 9 -2.46 1.74 -14.99
N LEU A 10 -2.95 2.94 -14.66
CA LEU A 10 -2.94 3.46 -13.28
C LEU A 10 -3.77 2.58 -12.34
N THR A 11 -4.96 2.16 -12.78
CA THR A 11 -5.85 1.31 -11.98
C THR A 11 -5.23 -0.06 -11.74
N LEU A 12 -4.63 -0.68 -12.76
CA LEU A 12 -3.90 -1.94 -12.63
C LEU A 12 -2.70 -1.81 -11.70
N THR A 13 -1.95 -0.70 -11.80
CA THR A 13 -0.81 -0.43 -10.93
C THR A 13 -1.23 -0.26 -9.47
N LEU A 14 -2.35 0.44 -9.22
CA LEU A 14 -2.91 0.53 -7.87
C LEU A 14 -3.29 -0.85 -7.35
N PHE A 15 -3.99 -1.66 -8.15
CA PHE A 15 -4.40 -2.98 -7.71
C PHE A 15 -3.18 -3.82 -7.33
N LEU A 16 -2.16 -3.85 -8.20
CA LEU A 16 -0.89 -4.53 -7.94
C LEU A 16 -0.23 -4.05 -6.63
N MET A 17 -0.08 -2.73 -6.47
CA MET A 17 0.55 -2.15 -5.28
C MET A 17 -0.25 -2.39 -4.01
N PHE A 18 -1.58 -2.33 -4.10
CA PHE A 18 -2.48 -2.67 -3.00
C PHE A 18 -2.22 -4.09 -2.50
N PHE A 19 -2.16 -5.07 -3.41
CA PHE A 19 -1.88 -6.47 -3.05
C PHE A 19 -0.45 -6.67 -2.52
N LEU A 20 0.54 -5.93 -3.04
CA LEU A 20 1.91 -5.99 -2.54
C LEU A 20 2.02 -5.46 -1.10
N ILE A 21 1.52 -4.25 -0.84
CA ILE A 21 1.52 -3.65 0.50
C ILE A 21 0.75 -4.56 1.47
N ARG A 22 -0.40 -5.10 1.04
CA ARG A 22 -1.18 -6.08 1.81
C ARG A 22 -0.40 -7.32 2.15
N GLY A 23 0.28 -7.90 1.16
CA GLY A 23 1.09 -9.11 1.31
C GLY A 23 2.20 -8.89 2.34
N VAL A 24 2.91 -7.78 2.23
CA VAL A 24 4.00 -7.41 3.15
C VAL A 24 3.48 -7.13 4.57
N THR A 25 2.36 -6.40 4.68
CA THR A 25 1.68 -6.15 5.96
C THR A 25 1.25 -7.46 6.62
N ARG A 26 0.73 -8.41 5.83
CA ARG A 26 0.32 -9.74 6.30
C ARG A 26 1.51 -10.59 6.71
N MET A 27 2.60 -10.55 5.96
CA MET A 27 3.84 -11.26 6.30
C MET A 27 4.38 -10.79 7.65
N TYR A 28 4.34 -9.49 7.93
CA TYR A 28 4.70 -8.96 9.24
C TYR A 28 3.74 -9.37 10.36
N ILE A 29 2.43 -9.34 10.11
CA ILE A 29 1.45 -9.86 11.09
C ILE A 29 1.74 -11.33 11.41
N ASP A 30 2.08 -12.12 10.39
CA ASP A 30 2.39 -13.55 10.54
C ASP A 30 3.76 -13.79 11.22
N SER A 31 4.69 -12.83 11.20
CA SER A 31 5.95 -12.92 11.96
C SER A 31 5.79 -12.58 13.43
N VAL A 32 4.85 -11.68 13.78
CA VAL A 32 4.63 -11.24 15.17
C VAL A 32 3.57 -12.09 15.90
N LEU A 33 2.52 -12.53 15.20
CA LEU A 33 1.41 -13.29 15.80
C LEU A 33 1.46 -14.75 15.39
N THR A 34 1.18 -15.63 16.35
CA THR A 34 0.94 -17.05 16.03
C THR A 34 -0.32 -17.20 15.16
N LYS A 35 -0.37 -18.26 14.34
CA LYS A 35 -1.54 -18.60 13.49
C LYS A 35 -2.86 -18.60 14.28
N ARG A 36 -2.84 -19.06 15.54
CA ARG A 36 -4.01 -19.09 16.43
C ARG A 36 -4.46 -17.68 16.84
N GLN A 37 -3.54 -16.84 17.31
CA GLN A 37 -3.85 -15.45 17.70
C GLN A 37 -4.40 -14.64 16.53
N ARG A 38 -3.81 -14.80 15.33
CA ARG A 38 -4.32 -14.15 14.11
C ARG A 38 -5.74 -14.59 13.77
N LYS A 39 -6.01 -15.91 13.78
CA LYS A 39 -7.36 -16.45 13.51
C LYS A 39 -8.40 -15.94 14.50
N THR A 40 -8.05 -15.86 15.78
CA THR A 40 -8.96 -15.31 16.81
C THR A 40 -9.29 -13.84 16.53
N ARG A 41 -8.29 -13.02 16.21
CA ARG A 41 -8.50 -11.59 15.89
C ARG A 41 -9.27 -11.37 14.59
N ALA A 42 -9.07 -12.23 13.59
CA ALA A 42 -9.77 -12.17 12.30
C ALA A 42 -11.19 -12.78 12.32
N LYS A 43 -11.61 -13.42 13.41
CA LYS A 43 -12.93 -14.07 13.52
C LYS A 43 -14.03 -13.01 13.48
N LYS A 44 -15.04 -13.18 12.61
CA LYS A 44 -16.15 -12.21 12.41
C LYS A 44 -15.66 -10.79 12.07
N GLN A 45 -14.56 -10.68 11.33
CA GLN A 45 -14.06 -9.39 10.86
C GLN A 45 -14.96 -8.87 9.73
N THR A 46 -15.37 -7.60 9.80
CA THR A 46 -16.11 -6.96 8.70
C THR A 46 -15.17 -6.53 7.57
N PHE A 47 -15.71 -6.27 6.38
CA PHE A 47 -14.91 -5.78 5.25
C PHE A 47 -14.15 -4.48 5.58
N PHE A 48 -14.79 -3.54 6.30
CA PHE A 48 -14.15 -2.30 6.74
C PHE A 48 -13.00 -2.55 7.73
N GLU A 49 -13.20 -3.42 8.70
CA GLU A 49 -12.14 -3.78 9.66
C GLU A 49 -10.99 -4.50 8.96
N TRP A 50 -11.30 -5.31 7.95
CA TRP A 50 -10.31 -5.96 7.11
C TRP A 50 -9.54 -4.92 6.31
N PHE A 51 -10.23 -3.99 5.64
CA PHE A 51 -9.65 -2.97 4.78
C PHE A 51 -8.69 -2.04 5.54
N PHE A 52 -9.09 -1.56 6.71
CA PHE A 52 -8.33 -0.59 7.50
C PHE A 52 -7.40 -1.20 8.57
N TYR A 53 -7.24 -2.53 8.59
CA TYR A 53 -6.43 -3.24 9.58
C TYR A 53 -6.77 -2.90 11.05
N ARG A 54 -8.02 -2.50 11.34
CA ARG A 54 -8.44 -2.00 12.68
C ARG A 54 -8.08 -2.94 13.83
N ARG A 55 -8.23 -4.25 13.62
CA ARG A 55 -7.95 -5.29 14.63
C ARG A 55 -6.46 -5.63 14.80
N PHE A 56 -5.61 -5.07 13.95
CA PHE A 56 -4.17 -5.28 13.94
C PHE A 56 -3.38 -3.98 14.21
N LEU A 57 -4.06 -2.86 14.51
CA LEU A 57 -3.44 -1.57 14.80
C LEU A 57 -2.41 -1.62 15.93
N GLY A 58 -2.67 -2.41 16.97
CA GLY A 58 -1.74 -2.59 18.10
C GLY A 58 -0.55 -3.50 17.81
N VAL A 59 -0.49 -4.11 16.63
CA VAL A 59 0.60 -5.02 16.22
C VAL A 59 1.40 -4.42 15.09
N LEU A 60 0.73 -3.73 14.17
CA LEU A 60 1.37 -3.11 13.02
C LEU A 60 2.20 -1.89 13.42
N PRO A 61 3.39 -1.72 12.84
CA PRO A 61 4.17 -0.51 13.05
C PRO A 61 3.38 0.68 12.48
N LYS A 62 3.25 1.75 13.27
CA LYS A 62 2.53 2.98 12.89
C LYS A 62 2.94 3.49 11.50
N PHE A 63 4.23 3.41 11.18
CA PHE A 63 4.80 3.78 9.89
C PHE A 63 4.14 3.06 8.70
N SER A 64 3.89 1.75 8.81
CA SER A 64 3.26 0.96 7.75
C SER A 64 1.82 1.36 7.51
N LEU A 65 1.11 1.64 8.60
CA LEU A 65 -0.27 2.09 8.53
C LEU A 65 -0.38 3.46 7.87
N VAL A 66 0.49 4.41 8.28
CA VAL A 66 0.55 5.75 7.69
C VAL A 66 0.83 5.67 6.19
N TRP A 67 1.81 4.86 5.78
CA TRP A 67 2.13 4.66 4.37
C TRP A 67 1.00 4.03 3.55
N TYR A 68 0.24 3.11 4.14
CA TYR A 68 -0.93 2.54 3.47
C TYR A 68 -1.97 3.63 3.13
N TYR A 69 -2.25 4.54 4.06
CA TYR A 69 -3.16 5.66 3.81
C TYR A 69 -2.60 6.70 2.84
N ILE A 70 -1.29 7.01 2.95
CA ILE A 70 -0.62 7.93 2.02
C ILE A 70 -0.69 7.38 0.58
N ASN A 71 -0.46 6.08 0.37
CA ASN A 71 -0.57 5.49 -0.97
C ASN A 71 -1.96 5.66 -1.58
N PHE A 72 -3.01 5.45 -0.78
CA PHE A 72 -4.38 5.71 -1.23
C PHE A 72 -4.59 7.17 -1.62
N ALA A 73 -4.14 8.11 -0.79
CA ALA A 73 -4.27 9.54 -1.08
C ALA A 73 -3.48 9.96 -2.33
N VAL A 74 -2.23 9.52 -2.46
CA VAL A 74 -1.35 9.79 -3.61
C VAL A 74 -1.98 9.28 -4.90
N TYR A 75 -2.61 8.09 -4.87
CA TYR A 75 -3.31 7.58 -6.03
C TYR A 75 -4.44 8.49 -6.50
N PHE A 76 -5.32 8.94 -5.59
CA PHE A 76 -6.40 9.85 -5.96
C PHE A 76 -5.86 11.13 -6.60
N VAL A 77 -4.78 11.68 -6.04
CA VAL A 77 -4.10 12.86 -6.60
C VAL A 77 -3.55 12.56 -8.00
N MET A 78 -2.93 11.40 -8.22
CA MET A 78 -2.39 11.00 -9.52
C MET A 78 -3.46 10.83 -10.59
N VAL A 79 -4.61 10.23 -10.24
CA VAL A 79 -5.75 10.11 -11.17
C VAL A 79 -6.27 11.49 -11.57
N ILE A 80 -6.46 12.38 -10.61
CA ILE A 80 -6.88 13.77 -10.86
C ILE A 80 -5.86 14.48 -11.74
N ALA A 81 -4.56 14.36 -11.45
CA ALA A 81 -3.49 14.96 -12.23
C ALA A 81 -3.51 14.49 -13.69
N VAL A 82 -3.69 13.19 -13.94
CA VAL A 82 -3.75 12.62 -15.30
C VAL A 82 -4.95 13.16 -16.07
N ILE A 83 -6.11 13.31 -15.42
CA ILE A 83 -7.30 13.90 -16.03
C ILE A 83 -7.05 15.37 -16.40
N ILE A 84 -6.54 16.18 -15.47
CA ILE A 84 -6.27 17.60 -15.69
C ILE A 84 -5.25 17.79 -16.82
N LEU A 85 -4.13 17.06 -16.77
CA LEU A 85 -3.07 17.19 -17.77
C LEU A 85 -3.53 16.77 -19.17
N LYS A 86 -4.46 15.81 -19.27
CA LYS A 86 -5.09 15.44 -20.53
C LYS A 86 -5.96 16.56 -21.09
N ILE A 87 -6.73 17.25 -20.22
CA ILE A 87 -7.57 18.40 -20.61
C ILE A 87 -6.69 19.56 -21.11
N VAL A 88 -5.53 19.79 -20.48
CA VAL A 88 -4.55 20.81 -20.87
C VAL A 88 -3.80 20.44 -22.17
N GLY A 89 -4.01 19.23 -22.70
CA GLY A 89 -3.45 18.81 -23.98
C GLY A 89 -2.02 18.30 -23.90
N ILE A 90 -1.50 17.98 -22.70
CA ILE A 90 -0.14 17.44 -22.55
C ILE A 90 -0.18 15.91 -22.76
N PRO A 91 0.43 15.37 -23.83
CA PRO A 91 0.36 13.95 -24.11
C PRO A 91 1.35 13.13 -23.25
N ASN A 92 1.00 11.86 -23.00
CA ASN A 92 1.87 10.80 -22.48
C ASN A 92 2.44 10.92 -21.04
N ILE A 93 2.05 11.91 -20.22
CA ILE A 93 2.51 12.01 -18.81
C ILE A 93 2.07 10.81 -17.94
N GLY A 94 0.99 10.12 -18.30
CA GLY A 94 0.51 8.96 -17.52
C GLY A 94 1.57 7.89 -17.28
N ARG A 95 2.52 7.70 -18.21
CA ARG A 95 3.64 6.77 -18.04
C ARG A 95 4.59 7.23 -16.92
N ASP A 96 4.96 8.50 -16.92
CA ASP A 96 5.92 9.04 -15.95
C ASP A 96 5.33 9.04 -14.54
N ILE A 97 4.02 9.34 -14.42
CA ILE A 97 3.29 9.26 -13.16
C ILE A 97 3.29 7.82 -12.60
N VAL A 98 3.09 6.82 -13.46
CA VAL A 98 3.16 5.40 -13.05
C VAL A 98 4.56 5.05 -12.54
N TRP A 99 5.63 5.50 -13.20
CA TRP A 99 7.01 5.25 -12.76
C TRP A 99 7.33 5.92 -11.42
N VAL A 100 6.90 7.18 -11.25
CA VAL A 100 7.05 7.90 -9.96
C VAL A 100 6.31 7.16 -8.85
N TYR A 101 5.09 6.71 -9.11
CA TYR A 101 4.32 5.92 -8.15
C TYR A 101 5.03 4.60 -7.79
N PHE A 102 5.60 3.92 -8.78
CA PHE A 102 6.35 2.69 -8.57
C PHE A 102 7.60 2.94 -7.71
N ALA A 103 8.34 4.01 -7.99
CA ALA A 103 9.53 4.38 -7.23
C ALA A 103 9.20 4.70 -5.75
N ILE A 104 8.13 5.47 -5.50
CA ILE A 104 7.67 5.78 -4.13
C ILE A 104 7.31 4.49 -3.38
N ASN A 105 6.59 3.58 -4.03
CA ASN A 105 6.22 2.30 -3.44
C ASN A 105 7.44 1.38 -3.20
N ALA A 106 8.42 1.37 -4.10
CA ALA A 106 9.66 0.62 -3.92
C ALA A 106 10.45 1.13 -2.71
N VAL A 107 10.57 2.46 -2.55
CA VAL A 107 11.19 3.08 -1.37
C VAL A 107 10.46 2.67 -0.10
N PHE A 108 9.13 2.65 -0.11
CA PHE A 108 8.35 2.17 1.02
C PHE A 108 8.63 0.70 1.35
N LEU A 109 8.62 -0.19 0.36
CA LEU A 109 8.87 -1.63 0.59
C LEU A 109 10.26 -1.87 1.20
N ILE A 110 11.27 -1.16 0.70
CA ILE A 110 12.63 -1.19 1.24
C ILE A 110 12.64 -0.66 2.68
N SER A 111 12.02 0.50 2.92
CA SER A 111 11.94 1.12 4.26
C SER A 111 11.23 0.21 5.26
N PHE A 112 10.12 -0.40 4.86
CA PHE A 112 9.36 -1.33 5.69
C PHE A 112 10.22 -2.54 6.09
N ARG A 113 10.99 -3.11 5.15
CA ARG A 113 11.93 -4.20 5.45
C ARG A 113 12.93 -3.81 6.54
N PHE A 114 13.52 -2.62 6.47
CA PHE A 114 14.45 -2.15 7.50
C PHE A 114 13.78 -1.95 8.86
N THR A 115 12.55 -1.43 8.88
CA THR A 115 11.79 -1.24 10.13
C THR A 115 11.44 -2.58 10.78
N CYS A 116 11.07 -3.60 9.99
CA CYS A 116 10.79 -4.94 10.51
C CYS A 116 12.05 -5.64 11.04
N VAL A 117 13.19 -5.53 10.35
CA VAL A 117 14.48 -6.11 10.81
C VAL A 117 14.93 -5.50 12.14
N LYS A 118 14.65 -4.21 12.38
CA LYS A 118 14.96 -3.58 13.68
C LYS A 118 14.09 -4.08 14.82
N VAL A 119 12.82 -4.41 14.57
CA VAL A 119 11.91 -4.96 15.59
C VAL A 119 12.39 -6.35 16.04
N ASP A 120 12.82 -7.21 15.10
CA ASP A 120 13.39 -8.53 15.43
C ASP A 120 14.66 -8.44 16.28
N LYS A 121 15.47 -7.39 16.10
CA LYS A 121 16.69 -7.18 16.90
C LYS A 121 16.44 -6.53 18.27
N GLY A 122 15.25 -5.97 18.49
CA GLY A 122 14.84 -5.28 19.72
C GLY A 122 13.99 -6.13 20.66
N GLN A 123 13.39 -7.22 20.16
CA GLN A 123 12.75 -8.24 21.00
C GLN A 123 13.79 -9.27 21.45
N LYS A 124 14.58 -8.92 22.47
CA LYS A 124 15.11 -9.97 23.35
C LYS A 124 13.94 -10.57 24.14
N PRO A 125 13.87 -11.91 24.28
CA PRO A 125 12.86 -12.59 25.07
C PRO A 125 12.87 -12.12 26.54
#